data_AF-A0A257UNB3-F1
#
_entry.id   AF-A0A257UNB3-F1
#
_cell.length_a   1.000
_cell.length_b   1.000
_cell.length_c   1.000
_cell.angle_alpha   90.00
_cell.angle_beta   90.00
_cell.angle_gamma   90.00
#
_symmetry.space_group_name_H-M   'P 1'
#
loop_
_entity.id
_entity.type
_entity.pdbx_description
1 polymer ?
#
loop_
_entity_poly.entity_id
_entity_poly.type
_entity_poly.pdbx_seq_one_letter_code
_entity_poly.pdbx_strand_id
1 'polypeptide(L)'
;MALLRGVVRLEFEPFLSVCFNALRSSFMMYRQLTSAKRSSLRNVVLATTSLSIWVMASSVALAGAPATGSLPGNFTTNVAGTTYTGTGSTATIAIGGTTAPTMPSVIQFGGTALGNSVTSVDTNSTTGAALAAASNPGFSIGSGATLNITNGAATEPTLVNDESGNPSQIYGALNASALGGPLFVANANGVVVGASGTITAPSTGVGLLGYAADSGSFATVGTLTVNSTTVNGGDVTVTAGSTVSGGTLLM
;
A
#
# COMPACT_ATOMS: atom_id res chain seq x y z
N MET A 1 68.52 -1.90 -11.14
CA MET A 1 69.00 -2.26 -9.79
C MET A 1 67.83 -2.95 -9.09
N ALA A 2 67.68 -4.26 -9.35
CA ALA A 2 67.82 -5.36 -8.36
C ALA A 2 66.64 -5.39 -7.34
N LEU A 3 65.57 -6.18 -7.50
CA LEU A 3 65.42 -7.66 -7.47
C LEU A 3 65.31 -8.22 -6.03
N LEU A 4 64.16 -8.80 -5.66
CA LEU A 4 63.93 -9.90 -4.67
C LEU A 4 62.39 -10.06 -4.52
N ARG A 5 61.67 -11.07 -5.06
CA ARG A 5 61.66 -12.56 -4.96
C ARG A 5 61.26 -13.15 -3.59
N GLY A 6 60.20 -13.97 -3.62
CA GLY A 6 59.78 -14.99 -2.63
C GLY A 6 58.26 -15.24 -2.76
N VAL A 7 57.67 -16.28 -3.39
CA VAL A 7 57.95 -17.71 -3.65
C VAL A 7 57.74 -18.62 -2.43
N VAL A 8 56.57 -19.31 -2.44
CA VAL A 8 56.33 -20.76 -2.14
C VAL A 8 56.03 -21.14 -0.65
N ARG A 9 55.19 -22.12 -0.24
CA ARG A 9 54.56 -23.31 -0.84
C ARG A 9 53.33 -23.79 -0.04
N LEU A 10 52.57 -24.66 -0.71
CA LEU A 10 51.53 -25.64 -0.34
C LEU A 10 51.78 -26.50 0.93
N GLU A 11 50.73 -27.08 1.54
CA GLU A 11 50.34 -28.52 1.44
C GLU A 11 49.36 -29.05 2.53
N PHE A 12 48.41 -29.88 2.07
CA PHE A 12 47.88 -31.18 2.58
C PHE A 12 47.16 -31.38 3.94
N GLU A 13 45.87 -31.76 3.81
CA GLU A 13 45.06 -32.87 4.41
C GLU A 13 45.82 -34.05 5.11
N PRO A 14 45.16 -35.13 5.60
CA PRO A 14 44.12 -35.34 6.64
C PRO A 14 44.54 -36.45 7.65
N PHE A 15 43.83 -36.69 8.76
CA PHE A 15 44.01 -37.89 9.62
C PHE A 15 42.66 -38.37 10.19
N LEU A 16 42.09 -39.50 9.73
CA LEU A 16 42.25 -40.90 10.22
C LEU A 16 41.79 -41.10 11.69
N SER A 17 40.65 -41.75 11.96
CA SER A 17 40.42 -43.22 11.98
C SER A 17 41.07 -43.94 13.15
N VAL A 18 40.29 -44.42 14.14
CA VAL A 18 40.62 -45.62 14.95
C VAL A 18 39.34 -46.32 15.43
N CYS A 19 39.15 -47.57 14.99
CA CYS A 19 38.27 -48.61 15.54
C CYS A 19 38.80 -49.14 16.89
N PHE A 20 37.96 -49.76 17.74
CA PHE A 20 38.19 -51.12 18.30
C PHE A 20 37.16 -51.52 19.38
N ASN A 21 36.53 -52.70 19.15
CA ASN A 21 36.35 -53.86 20.05
C ASN A 21 35.79 -53.70 21.49
N ALA A 22 35.13 -54.66 22.11
CA ALA A 22 34.52 -55.95 21.75
C ALA A 22 33.89 -56.53 23.04
N LEU A 23 32.97 -57.48 22.88
CA LEU A 23 32.74 -58.64 23.76
C LEU A 23 32.42 -58.42 25.26
N ARG A 24 31.18 -58.74 25.64
CA ARG A 24 30.95 -59.82 26.62
C ARG A 24 29.49 -60.30 26.62
N SER A 25 29.30 -61.40 25.91
CA SER A 25 28.24 -62.38 26.16
C SER A 25 28.55 -63.10 27.48
N SER A 26 27.57 -63.28 28.37
CA SER A 26 27.36 -64.52 29.14
C SER A 26 26.24 -64.43 30.18
N PHE A 27 25.31 -65.37 30.04
CA PHE A 27 24.72 -66.20 31.10
C PHE A 27 23.72 -65.62 32.10
N MET A 28 22.46 -66.01 31.85
CA MET A 28 21.44 -66.49 32.80
C MET A 28 21.92 -66.84 34.22
N MET A 29 21.26 -66.28 35.23
CA MET A 29 20.89 -66.98 36.47
C MET A 29 19.84 -66.13 37.22
N TYR A 30 18.57 -66.51 37.21
CA TYR A 30 17.88 -67.34 38.22
C TYR A 30 17.40 -66.57 39.47
N ARG A 31 16.08 -66.67 39.69
CA ARG A 31 15.32 -66.49 40.95
C ARG A 31 15.06 -65.08 41.50
N GLN A 32 13.79 -64.69 41.33
CA GLN A 32 12.80 -64.47 42.40
C GLN A 32 13.25 -63.64 43.61
N LEU A 33 12.63 -62.46 43.80
CA LEU A 33 12.00 -62.08 45.07
C LEU A 33 11.10 -60.85 44.84
N THR A 34 9.81 -61.07 45.09
CA THR A 34 8.77 -60.07 45.34
C THR A 34 9.20 -59.04 46.39
N SER A 35 9.07 -57.74 46.11
CA SER A 35 8.71 -56.75 47.14
C SER A 35 8.44 -55.35 46.58
N ALA A 36 7.39 -54.71 47.12
CA ALA A 36 7.13 -53.28 47.22
C ALA A 36 6.97 -52.47 45.92
N LYS A 37 5.73 -52.13 45.51
CA LYS A 37 5.05 -50.89 45.92
C LYS A 37 6.00 -49.68 46.02
N ARG A 38 5.99 -48.84 44.97
CA ARG A 38 5.58 -47.42 44.99
C ARG A 38 6.30 -46.64 43.88
N SER A 39 5.54 -45.73 43.27
CA SER A 39 6.04 -44.46 42.71
C SER A 39 7.02 -44.62 41.55
N SER A 40 6.63 -44.45 40.29
CA SER A 40 6.18 -43.17 39.77
C SER A 40 5.74 -43.39 38.32
N LEU A 41 4.44 -43.32 38.07
CA LEU A 41 3.90 -43.16 36.72
C LEU A 41 4.25 -41.75 36.23
N ARG A 42 5.48 -41.56 35.72
CA ARG A 42 5.74 -40.47 34.78
C ARG A 42 5.36 -40.96 33.39
N ASN A 43 4.05 -40.99 33.16
CA ASN A 43 3.48 -41.20 31.86
C ASN A 43 2.99 -39.86 31.32
N VAL A 44 3.12 -39.74 30.00
CA VAL A 44 2.47 -38.78 29.10
C VAL A 44 3.18 -37.44 28.95
N VAL A 45 4.15 -37.48 28.03
CA VAL A 45 4.30 -36.54 26.90
C VAL A 45 3.07 -35.65 26.73
N LEU A 46 3.19 -34.37 27.08
CA LEU A 46 2.26 -33.34 26.63
C LEU A 46 3.07 -32.30 25.84
N ALA A 47 3.34 -32.64 24.58
CA ALA A 47 3.68 -31.68 23.56
C ALA A 47 2.41 -30.90 23.21
N THR A 48 1.98 -29.98 24.08
CA THR A 48 0.98 -28.98 23.75
C THR A 48 1.70 -27.73 23.25
N THR A 49 1.78 -27.69 21.92
CA THR A 49 1.89 -26.49 21.10
C THR A 49 1.07 -25.34 21.66
N SER A 50 1.72 -24.27 22.06
CA SER A 50 1.12 -22.94 22.11
C SER A 50 2.04 -21.96 21.41
N LEU A 51 2.14 -22.11 20.08
CA LEU A 51 2.36 -20.94 19.24
C LEU A 51 1.11 -20.08 19.41
N SER A 52 1.19 -19.12 20.33
CA SER A 52 0.30 -17.97 20.32
C SER A 52 0.61 -17.20 19.05
N ILE A 53 0.02 -17.62 17.94
CA ILE A 53 -0.06 -16.80 16.74
C ILE A 53 -0.92 -15.61 17.16
N TRP A 54 -0.26 -14.55 17.64
CA TRP A 54 -0.77 -13.21 17.53
C TRP A 54 -0.85 -12.93 16.03
N VAL A 55 -1.93 -13.42 15.39
CA VAL A 55 -2.46 -12.78 14.20
C VAL A 55 -2.98 -11.44 14.74
N MET A 56 -2.06 -10.49 14.88
CA MET A 56 -2.37 -9.07 14.67
C MET A 56 -2.64 -8.92 13.17
N ALA A 57 -3.62 -9.65 12.64
CA ALA A 57 -4.40 -9.09 11.56
C ALA A 57 -5.13 -7.95 12.26
N SER A 58 -4.49 -6.78 12.26
CA SER A 58 -5.23 -5.54 12.14
C SER A 58 -6.18 -5.78 10.98
N SER A 59 -7.37 -6.30 11.27
CA SER A 59 -8.49 -6.20 10.37
C SER A 59 -8.58 -4.72 10.13
N VAL A 60 -8.09 -4.28 8.96
CA VAL A 60 -8.34 -2.93 8.48
C VAL A 60 -9.83 -2.79 8.66
N ALA A 61 -10.25 -1.95 9.61
CA ALA A 61 -11.67 -1.74 9.85
C ALA A 61 -12.21 -1.35 8.48
N LEU A 62 -13.00 -2.24 7.89
CA LEU A 62 -13.47 -2.07 6.52
C LEU A 62 -14.31 -0.81 6.58
N ALA A 63 -13.71 0.33 6.20
CA ALA A 63 -14.37 1.61 6.25
C ALA A 63 -15.66 1.41 5.44
N GLY A 64 -16.80 1.82 6.03
CA GLY A 64 -18.08 1.68 5.34
C GLY A 64 -17.96 2.30 3.95
N ALA A 65 -18.63 1.68 2.97
CA ALA A 65 -18.66 2.21 1.61
C ALA A 65 -19.08 3.69 1.65
N PRO A 66 -18.46 4.57 0.83
CA PRO A 66 -18.78 5.99 0.87
C PRO A 66 -20.25 6.22 0.51
N ALA A 67 -20.88 7.24 1.11
CA ALA A 67 -22.28 7.55 0.87
C ALA A 67 -22.55 7.78 -0.62
N THR A 68 -23.71 7.37 -1.14
CA THR A 68 -24.08 7.62 -2.54
C THR A 68 -23.98 9.10 -2.88
N GLY A 69 -23.37 9.41 -4.02
CA GLY A 69 -23.17 10.76 -4.52
C GLY A 69 -22.05 11.54 -3.81
N SER A 70 -21.38 10.95 -2.82
CA SER A 70 -20.30 11.61 -2.09
C SER A 70 -19.03 11.78 -2.91
N LEU A 71 -18.36 12.91 -2.69
CA LEU A 71 -17.10 13.26 -3.33
C LEU A 71 -15.99 13.42 -2.27
N PRO A 72 -14.71 13.35 -2.67
CA PRO A 72 -13.61 13.62 -1.75
C PRO A 72 -13.70 15.02 -1.17
N GLY A 73 -13.20 15.17 0.06
CA GLY A 73 -13.16 16.45 0.74
C GLY A 73 -12.07 17.40 0.26
N ASN A 74 -11.74 18.37 1.11
CA ASN A 74 -10.66 19.32 0.85
C ASN A 74 -9.30 18.59 0.81
N PHE A 75 -8.35 19.16 0.07
CA PHE A 75 -7.01 18.62 -0.09
C PHE A 75 -5.97 19.73 -0.13
N THR A 76 -4.70 19.34 -0.16
CA THR A 76 -3.58 20.24 -0.41
C THR A 76 -2.82 19.80 -1.66
N THR A 77 -2.11 20.71 -2.32
CA THR A 77 -1.35 20.41 -3.54
C THR A 77 -0.08 21.24 -3.65
N ASN A 78 0.92 20.72 -4.37
CA ASN A 78 2.13 21.46 -4.73
C ASN A 78 1.93 22.39 -5.94
N VAL A 79 0.81 22.28 -6.68
CA VAL A 79 0.56 23.08 -7.88
C VAL A 79 -0.37 24.25 -7.56
N ALA A 80 0.16 25.48 -7.69
CA ALA A 80 -0.61 26.70 -7.53
C ALA A 80 -1.70 26.83 -8.61
N GLY A 81 -2.79 27.55 -8.30
CA GLY A 81 -3.91 27.74 -9.23
C GLY A 81 -4.82 26.51 -9.41
N THR A 82 -4.54 25.42 -8.69
CA THR A 82 -5.41 24.24 -8.67
C THR A 82 -6.77 24.60 -8.06
N THR A 83 -7.84 24.16 -8.71
CA THR A 83 -9.21 24.39 -8.26
C THR A 83 -9.96 23.08 -8.08
N TYR A 84 -10.96 23.10 -7.19
CA TYR A 84 -11.87 21.97 -6.98
C TYR A 84 -13.31 22.47 -6.96
N THR A 85 -14.01 22.25 -8.07
CA THR A 85 -15.34 22.82 -8.30
C THR A 85 -16.31 21.76 -8.80
N GLY A 86 -17.59 21.87 -8.47
CA GLY A 86 -18.59 20.91 -8.92
C GLY A 86 -20.02 21.39 -8.72
N THR A 87 -20.97 20.50 -9.00
CA THR A 87 -22.38 20.61 -8.64
C THR A 87 -22.93 19.24 -8.29
N GLY A 88 -23.65 19.13 -7.17
CA GLY A 88 -24.22 17.86 -6.71
C GLY A 88 -23.15 16.76 -6.56
N SER A 89 -23.31 15.67 -7.31
CA SER A 89 -22.42 14.51 -7.27
C SER A 89 -21.34 14.50 -8.36
N THR A 90 -21.15 15.61 -9.09
CA THR A 90 -20.09 15.74 -10.09
C THR A 90 -19.16 16.89 -9.75
N ALA A 91 -17.85 16.63 -9.72
CA ALA A 91 -16.85 17.66 -9.50
C ALA A 91 -15.59 17.46 -10.34
N THR A 92 -14.81 18.52 -10.45
CA THR A 92 -13.59 18.58 -11.24
C THR A 92 -12.47 19.18 -10.40
N ILE A 93 -11.36 18.46 -10.33
CA ILE A 93 -10.06 18.98 -9.90
C ILE A 93 -9.31 19.42 -11.16
N ALA A 94 -9.12 20.72 -11.31
CA ALA A 94 -8.33 21.29 -12.41
C ALA A 94 -6.97 21.74 -11.86
N ILE A 95 -5.93 20.96 -12.15
CA ILE A 95 -4.56 21.16 -11.69
C ILE A 95 -3.91 22.27 -12.49
N GLY A 96 -3.33 23.27 -11.81
CA GLY A 96 -2.69 24.43 -12.46
C GLY A 96 -3.66 25.45 -13.07
N GLY A 97 -4.97 25.22 -12.96
CA GLY A 97 -6.00 26.10 -13.50
C GLY A 97 -5.93 26.17 -15.03
N THR A 98 -5.60 27.35 -15.57
CA THR A 98 -5.45 27.57 -17.02
C THR A 98 -4.04 27.31 -17.54
N THR A 99 -3.08 27.05 -16.65
CA THR A 99 -1.67 26.86 -17.02
C THR A 99 -1.28 25.42 -16.75
N ALA A 100 -0.78 24.73 -17.77
CA ALA A 100 -0.34 23.35 -17.64
C ALA A 100 0.83 23.26 -16.63
N PRO A 101 0.79 22.38 -15.62
CA PRO A 101 1.89 22.22 -14.68
C PRO A 101 3.16 21.75 -15.39
N THR A 102 4.30 22.34 -15.04
CA THR A 102 5.62 21.99 -15.57
C THR A 102 6.39 21.02 -14.69
N MET A 103 5.73 20.49 -13.66
CA MET A 103 6.29 19.56 -12.69
C MET A 103 5.24 18.52 -12.27
N PRO A 104 5.66 17.37 -11.75
CA PRO A 104 4.77 16.36 -11.19
C PRO A 104 3.79 16.97 -10.19
N SER A 105 2.53 16.58 -10.31
CA SER A 105 1.45 17.14 -9.52
C SER A 105 1.08 16.21 -8.38
N VAL A 106 0.96 16.71 -7.16
CA VAL A 106 0.49 15.95 -6.00
C VAL A 106 -0.80 16.56 -5.50
N ILE A 107 -1.82 15.72 -5.34
CA ILE A 107 -3.08 16.00 -4.68
C ILE A 107 -3.07 15.20 -3.38
N GLN A 108 -2.96 15.87 -2.24
CA GLN A 108 -2.79 15.25 -0.93
C GLN A 108 -4.02 15.43 -0.06
N PHE A 109 -4.66 14.31 0.29
CA PHE A 109 -5.76 14.24 1.24
C PHE A 109 -5.24 13.85 2.62
N GLY A 110 -5.43 14.71 3.62
CA GLY A 110 -4.88 14.48 4.96
C GLY A 110 -3.35 14.61 5.03
N GLY A 111 -2.77 14.15 6.13
CA GLY A 111 -1.32 14.18 6.33
C GLY A 111 -0.70 15.58 6.41
N THR A 112 0.56 15.68 5.97
CA THR A 112 1.30 16.96 5.96
C THR A 112 0.82 17.86 4.83
N ALA A 113 0.30 19.04 5.16
CA ALA A 113 -0.20 19.98 4.17
C ALA A 113 0.89 20.38 3.15
N LEU A 114 0.55 20.28 1.87
CA LEU A 114 1.33 20.87 0.78
C LEU A 114 1.09 22.39 0.71
N GLY A 115 1.95 23.09 -0.03
CA GLY A 115 2.00 24.56 -0.06
C GLY A 115 0.72 25.28 -0.49
N ASN A 116 -0.26 24.58 -1.09
CA ASN A 116 -1.53 25.17 -1.51
C ASN A 116 -2.70 24.35 -0.96
N SER A 117 -3.60 24.98 -0.20
CA SER A 117 -4.85 24.35 0.25
C SER A 117 -5.97 24.60 -0.76
N VAL A 118 -6.71 23.54 -1.10
CA VAL A 118 -7.82 23.58 -2.05
C VAL A 118 -9.08 23.09 -1.37
N THR A 119 -10.08 23.97 -1.30
CA THR A 119 -11.41 23.66 -0.78
C THR A 119 -12.35 23.28 -1.91
N SER A 120 -13.20 22.29 -1.69
CA SER A 120 -14.29 21.98 -2.61
C SER A 120 -15.29 23.14 -2.67
N VAL A 121 -15.77 23.50 -3.86
CA VAL A 121 -16.76 24.57 -4.05
C VAL A 121 -17.92 24.06 -4.91
N ASP A 122 -19.14 24.26 -4.41
CA ASP A 122 -20.36 24.10 -5.21
C ASP A 122 -20.58 25.35 -6.05
N THR A 123 -20.47 25.18 -7.37
CA THR A 123 -20.65 26.27 -8.35
C THR A 123 -22.11 26.69 -8.52
N ASN A 124 -23.07 25.89 -8.06
CA ASN A 124 -24.47 26.28 -8.00
C ASN A 124 -24.83 26.98 -6.68
N SER A 125 -23.89 27.04 -5.73
CA SER A 125 -24.05 27.79 -4.49
C SER A 125 -23.73 29.26 -4.71
N THR A 126 -24.71 30.13 -4.46
CA THR A 126 -24.52 31.59 -4.50
C THR A 126 -23.65 32.12 -3.36
N THR A 127 -23.35 31.29 -2.36
CA THR A 127 -22.49 31.62 -1.22
C THR A 127 -21.10 31.00 -1.31
N GLY A 128 -20.78 30.27 -2.40
CA GLY A 128 -19.53 29.53 -2.52
C GLY A 128 -19.41 28.40 -1.50
N ALA A 129 -20.54 27.83 -1.07
CA ALA A 129 -20.55 26.74 -0.10
C ALA A 129 -19.74 25.54 -0.59
N ALA A 130 -19.18 24.78 0.35
CA ALA A 130 -18.55 23.50 0.04
C ALA A 130 -19.55 22.55 -0.64
N LEU A 131 -19.03 21.62 -1.45
CA LEU A 131 -19.87 20.59 -2.07
C LEU A 131 -20.60 19.82 -0.95
N ALA A 132 -21.91 20.00 -0.88
CA ALA A 132 -22.74 19.46 0.21
C ALA A 132 -22.94 17.94 0.14
N ALA A 133 -22.48 17.30 -0.93
CA ALA A 133 -22.53 15.85 -1.10
C ALA A 133 -21.50 15.17 -0.17
N ALA A 134 -21.86 15.03 1.11
CA ALA A 134 -21.18 14.25 2.15
C ALA A 134 -19.67 14.10 1.92
N SER A 135 -18.91 15.19 2.08
CA SER A 135 -17.45 15.20 1.95
C SER A 135 -16.83 14.06 2.75
N ASN A 136 -16.28 13.06 2.06
CA ASN A 136 -15.64 11.93 2.72
C ASN A 136 -14.28 12.36 3.31
N PRO A 137 -13.89 11.84 4.49
CA PRO A 137 -12.52 11.96 4.93
C PRO A 137 -11.62 11.12 4.01
N GLY A 138 -10.66 11.77 3.34
CA GLY A 138 -9.74 11.10 2.41
C GLY A 138 -10.19 11.10 0.95
N PHE A 139 -9.55 10.24 0.16
CA PHE A 139 -9.86 10.07 -1.25
C PHE A 139 -10.90 8.96 -1.42
N SER A 140 -12.17 9.35 -1.36
CA SER A 140 -13.30 8.43 -1.52
C SER A 140 -14.38 9.01 -2.42
N ILE A 141 -14.84 8.22 -3.40
CA ILE A 141 -15.86 8.57 -4.39
C ILE A 141 -17.02 7.58 -4.24
N GLY A 142 -18.16 8.07 -3.76
CA GLY A 142 -19.37 7.27 -3.55
C GLY A 142 -20.04 6.84 -4.86
N SER A 143 -20.89 5.82 -4.78
CA SER A 143 -21.67 5.36 -5.94
C SER A 143 -22.50 6.49 -6.54
N GLY A 144 -22.57 6.60 -7.87
CA GLY A 144 -23.27 7.69 -8.56
C GLY A 144 -22.57 9.05 -8.52
N ALA A 145 -21.42 9.18 -7.84
CA ALA A 145 -20.57 10.37 -7.93
C ALA A 145 -19.57 10.26 -9.08
N THR A 146 -19.19 11.40 -9.65
CA THR A 146 -18.16 11.51 -10.69
C THR A 146 -17.13 12.56 -10.32
N LEU A 147 -15.87 12.16 -10.21
CA LEU A 147 -14.74 13.05 -10.04
C LEU A 147 -13.92 13.09 -11.32
N ASN A 148 -13.78 14.27 -11.91
CA ASN A 148 -12.87 14.52 -13.01
C ASN A 148 -11.55 15.09 -12.49
N ILE A 149 -10.41 14.62 -13.01
CA ILE A 149 -9.10 15.21 -12.76
C ILE A 149 -8.51 15.63 -14.12
N THR A 150 -8.12 16.90 -14.21
CA THR A 150 -7.65 17.52 -15.45
C THR A 150 -6.41 18.39 -15.20
N ASN A 151 -5.50 18.51 -16.17
CA ASN A 151 -4.27 19.31 -16.02
C ASN A 151 -3.92 20.17 -17.26
N GLY A 152 -4.90 20.50 -18.10
CA GLY A 152 -4.70 21.40 -19.24
C GLY A 152 -3.69 20.91 -20.28
N ALA A 153 -3.55 19.59 -20.45
CA ALA A 153 -2.61 18.90 -21.36
C ALA A 153 -1.14 18.81 -20.90
N ALA A 154 -0.85 18.98 -19.61
CA ALA A 154 0.49 18.66 -19.10
C ALA A 154 0.80 17.17 -19.18
N THR A 155 1.99 16.83 -19.65
CA THR A 155 2.52 15.45 -19.73
C THR A 155 3.04 14.91 -18.40
N GLU A 156 3.12 15.79 -17.39
CA GLU A 156 3.67 15.45 -16.09
C GLU A 156 2.76 14.48 -15.31
N PRO A 157 3.35 13.54 -14.56
CA PRO A 157 2.59 12.55 -13.80
C PRO A 157 1.84 13.23 -12.65
N THR A 158 0.67 12.69 -12.31
CA THR A 158 -0.17 13.16 -11.21
C THR A 158 -0.30 12.08 -10.15
N LEU A 159 0.00 12.41 -8.91
CA LEU A 159 -0.17 11.57 -7.74
C LEU A 159 -1.35 12.07 -6.90
N VAL A 160 -2.33 11.21 -6.68
CA VAL A 160 -3.33 11.33 -5.62
C VAL A 160 -2.81 10.56 -4.42
N ASN A 161 -2.36 11.27 -3.39
CA ASN A 161 -1.86 10.70 -2.15
C ASN A 161 -2.91 10.85 -1.05
N ASP A 162 -3.30 9.75 -0.42
CA ASP A 162 -4.28 9.74 0.67
C ASP A 162 -3.61 9.30 1.98
N GLU A 163 -3.44 10.27 2.86
CA GLU A 163 -2.89 10.14 4.20
C GLU A 163 -3.95 10.46 5.27
N SER A 164 -5.24 10.31 4.93
CA SER A 164 -6.35 10.60 5.85
C SER A 164 -6.50 9.57 6.98
N GLY A 165 -5.82 8.43 6.88
CA GLY A 165 -5.97 7.30 7.80
C GLY A 165 -7.10 6.32 7.43
N ASN A 166 -7.85 6.60 6.36
CA ASN A 166 -8.85 5.68 5.79
C ASN A 166 -8.33 5.08 4.48
N PRO A 167 -8.79 3.89 4.07
CA PRO A 167 -8.53 3.37 2.72
C PRO A 167 -9.18 4.27 1.66
N SER A 168 -8.57 4.37 0.49
CA SER A 168 -9.15 5.09 -0.63
C SER A 168 -10.21 4.23 -1.31
N GLN A 169 -11.44 4.75 -1.43
CA GLN A 169 -12.59 3.96 -1.88
C GLN A 169 -13.23 4.56 -3.14
N ILE A 170 -13.17 3.85 -4.25
CA ILE A 170 -13.72 4.28 -5.55
C ILE A 170 -14.92 3.40 -5.90
N TYR A 171 -16.11 3.84 -5.50
CA TYR A 171 -17.40 3.21 -5.82
C TYR A 171 -18.18 3.94 -6.91
N GLY A 172 -17.85 5.21 -7.18
CA GLY A 172 -18.33 5.99 -8.32
C GLY A 172 -17.32 6.04 -9.47
N ALA A 173 -17.36 7.13 -10.23
CA ALA A 173 -16.51 7.35 -11.38
C ALA A 173 -15.33 8.28 -11.07
N LEU A 174 -14.12 7.80 -11.36
CA LEU A 174 -12.89 8.60 -11.44
C LEU A 174 -12.51 8.74 -12.92
N ASN A 175 -12.57 9.96 -13.44
CA ASN A 175 -12.24 10.26 -14.82
C ASN A 175 -11.00 11.15 -14.90
N ALA A 176 -9.90 10.58 -15.37
CA ALA A 176 -8.63 11.26 -15.57
C ALA A 176 -8.16 11.20 -17.04
N SER A 177 -9.07 10.88 -17.97
CA SER A 177 -8.77 10.80 -19.42
C SER A 177 -8.18 12.10 -20.00
N ALA A 178 -8.45 13.24 -19.37
CA ALA A 178 -7.97 14.55 -19.77
C ALA A 178 -6.61 14.95 -19.15
N LEU A 179 -5.94 14.05 -18.43
CA LEU A 179 -4.53 14.25 -18.07
C LEU A 179 -3.63 13.89 -19.25
N GLY A 180 -2.57 14.67 -19.47
CA GLY A 180 -1.53 14.31 -20.43
C GLY A 180 -0.52 13.29 -19.89
N GLY A 181 -0.32 13.25 -18.56
CA GLY A 181 0.57 12.31 -17.86
C GLY A 181 -0.18 11.20 -17.11
N PRO A 182 0.54 10.18 -16.61
CA PRO A 182 -0.08 9.05 -15.91
C PRO A 182 -0.66 9.48 -14.56
N LEU A 183 -1.68 8.75 -14.11
CA LEU A 183 -2.30 8.93 -12.79
C LEU A 183 -1.81 7.87 -11.81
N PHE A 184 -1.41 8.27 -10.62
CA PHE A 184 -1.12 7.38 -9.50
C PHE A 184 -2.08 7.66 -8.36
N VAL A 185 -2.63 6.62 -7.73
CA VAL A 185 -3.43 6.71 -6.50
C VAL A 185 -2.71 5.90 -5.44
N ALA A 186 -2.24 6.57 -4.38
CA ALA A 186 -1.45 5.96 -3.31
C ALA A 186 -2.11 6.14 -1.94
N ASN A 187 -2.19 5.04 -1.18
CA ASN A 187 -2.68 5.05 0.19
C ASN A 187 -2.13 3.85 0.97
N ALA A 188 -1.48 4.11 2.10
CA ALA A 188 -0.95 3.07 2.99
C ALA A 188 -2.03 2.18 3.63
N ASN A 189 -3.28 2.66 3.74
CA ASN A 189 -4.40 1.89 4.26
C ASN A 189 -5.09 1.03 3.19
N GLY A 190 -4.64 1.13 1.94
CA GLY A 190 -5.15 0.37 0.80
C GLY A 190 -6.01 1.19 -0.16
N VAL A 191 -6.23 0.62 -1.34
CA VAL A 191 -7.06 1.21 -2.40
C VAL A 191 -8.12 0.19 -2.81
N VAL A 192 -9.39 0.55 -2.69
CA VAL A 192 -10.53 -0.30 -2.99
C VAL A 192 -11.31 0.28 -4.16
N VAL A 193 -11.44 -0.49 -5.24
CA VAL A 193 -12.35 -0.21 -6.35
C VAL A 193 -13.57 -1.12 -6.20
N GLY A 194 -14.71 -0.50 -5.88
CA GLY A 194 -15.98 -1.20 -5.68
C GLY A 194 -16.56 -1.74 -6.98
N ALA A 195 -17.55 -2.63 -6.89
CA ALA A 195 -18.15 -3.27 -8.07
C ALA A 195 -18.82 -2.30 -9.06
N SER A 196 -19.25 -1.13 -8.60
CA SER A 196 -19.76 -0.03 -9.46
C SER A 196 -18.70 1.01 -9.80
N GLY A 197 -17.48 0.84 -9.29
CA GLY A 197 -16.37 1.77 -9.46
C GLY A 197 -15.86 1.75 -10.89
N THR A 198 -15.71 2.93 -11.47
CA THR A 198 -15.14 3.08 -12.81
C THR A 198 -13.96 4.03 -12.78
N ILE A 199 -12.80 3.59 -13.27
CA ILE A 199 -11.61 4.42 -13.46
C ILE A 199 -11.37 4.54 -14.97
N THR A 200 -11.49 5.77 -15.47
CA THR A 200 -11.08 6.12 -16.83
C THR A 200 -9.73 6.81 -16.74
N ALA A 201 -8.68 6.04 -17.01
CA ALA A 201 -7.30 6.47 -16.92
C ALA A 201 -6.88 7.34 -18.12
N PRO A 202 -5.79 8.12 -17.96
CA PRO A 202 -5.09 8.73 -19.08
C PRO A 202 -4.58 7.65 -20.07
N SER A 203 -4.32 8.04 -21.31
CA SER A 203 -3.71 7.12 -22.30
C SER A 203 -2.33 6.59 -21.87
N THR A 204 -1.64 7.34 -21.02
CA THR A 204 -0.32 7.02 -20.45
C THR A 204 -0.39 6.03 -19.29
N GLY A 205 -1.58 5.76 -18.73
CA GLY A 205 -1.82 4.70 -17.76
C GLY A 205 -2.22 5.18 -16.36
N VAL A 206 -2.54 4.20 -15.51
CA VAL A 206 -2.91 4.39 -14.11
C VAL A 206 -2.16 3.40 -13.20
N GLY A 207 -1.69 3.89 -12.05
CA GLY A 207 -1.13 3.08 -10.97
C GLY A 207 -1.99 3.15 -9.71
N LEU A 208 -2.38 2.01 -9.16
CA LEU A 208 -3.06 1.91 -7.87
C LEU A 208 -2.10 1.31 -6.86
N LEU A 209 -1.86 2.00 -5.75
CA LEU A 209 -0.73 1.73 -4.87
C LEU A 209 -1.22 1.62 -3.42
N GLY A 210 -1.12 0.43 -2.85
CA GLY A 210 -1.51 0.14 -1.47
C GLY A 210 -0.50 0.60 -0.41
N TYR A 211 0.39 1.55 -0.73
CA TYR A 211 1.44 2.03 0.15
C TYR A 211 1.46 3.57 0.20
N ALA A 212 2.07 4.12 1.25
CA ALA A 212 2.34 5.55 1.33
C ALA A 212 3.39 5.95 0.28
N ALA A 213 3.06 6.93 -0.53
CA ALA A 213 4.01 7.57 -1.45
C ALA A 213 4.64 8.79 -0.77
N ASP A 214 5.95 8.99 -0.96
CA ASP A 214 6.60 10.24 -0.56
C ASP A 214 6.23 11.37 -1.54
N SER A 215 5.31 12.25 -1.10
CA SER A 215 4.83 13.39 -1.88
C SER A 215 5.94 14.40 -2.23
N GLY A 216 6.95 14.56 -1.38
CA GLY A 216 8.07 15.48 -1.62
C GLY A 216 9.03 14.96 -2.69
N SER A 217 9.35 13.67 -2.63
CA SER A 217 10.14 13.00 -3.69
C SER A 217 9.40 13.05 -5.02
N PHE A 218 8.11 12.70 -5.05
CA PHE A 218 7.33 12.70 -6.28
C PHE A 218 7.25 14.09 -6.93
N ALA A 219 6.96 15.13 -6.14
CA ALA A 219 6.84 16.50 -6.63
C ALA A 219 8.12 17.04 -7.31
N THR A 220 9.29 16.48 -6.99
CA THR A 220 10.58 16.99 -7.46
C THR A 220 11.09 16.25 -8.70
N VAL A 221 10.93 14.92 -8.74
CA VAL A 221 11.56 14.06 -9.76
C VAL A 221 10.57 13.20 -10.54
N GLY A 222 9.28 13.19 -10.17
CA GLY A 222 8.25 12.38 -10.81
C GLY A 222 8.42 10.88 -10.59
N THR A 223 9.42 10.50 -9.78
CA THR A 223 9.66 9.12 -9.39
C THR A 223 8.83 8.79 -8.17
N LEU A 224 8.09 7.70 -8.27
CA LEU A 224 7.35 7.15 -7.16
C LEU A 224 8.31 6.39 -6.24
N THR A 225 8.65 7.00 -5.10
CA THR A 225 9.47 6.36 -4.08
C THR A 225 8.56 5.80 -2.99
N VAL A 226 8.54 4.47 -2.83
CA VAL A 226 7.88 3.82 -1.70
C VAL A 226 8.68 4.16 -0.45
N ASN A 227 8.05 4.75 0.56
CA ASN A 227 8.74 4.96 1.84
C ASN A 227 9.02 3.60 2.48
N SER A 228 10.29 3.15 2.45
CA SER A 228 10.68 1.78 2.80
C SER A 228 10.51 1.44 4.30
N THR A 229 10.10 2.39 5.13
CA THR A 229 9.82 2.18 6.56
C THR A 229 8.40 1.68 6.82
N THR A 230 7.49 1.82 5.85
CA THR A 230 6.11 1.31 5.88
C THR A 230 5.98 0.09 4.97
N VAL A 231 6.55 -1.05 5.41
CA VAL A 231 6.39 -2.35 4.71
C VAL A 231 5.03 -3.01 5.01
N ASN A 232 4.20 -2.37 5.86
CA ASN A 232 2.81 -2.71 6.08
C ASN A 232 1.94 -1.80 5.22
N GLY A 233 1.86 -2.08 3.93
CA GLY A 233 0.88 -1.47 3.04
C GLY A 233 -0.49 -2.16 3.18
N GLY A 234 -1.55 -1.46 2.78
CA GLY A 234 -2.86 -2.05 2.58
C GLY A 234 -2.94 -2.72 1.20
N ASP A 235 -3.94 -3.57 1.01
CA ASP A 235 -4.15 -4.23 -0.27
C ASP A 235 -4.76 -3.28 -1.31
N VAL A 236 -4.44 -3.53 -2.58
CA VAL A 236 -5.21 -2.99 -3.70
C VAL A 236 -6.28 -4.01 -4.08
N THR A 237 -7.53 -3.69 -3.81
CA THR A 237 -8.67 -4.58 -4.08
C THR A 237 -9.51 -4.02 -5.22
N VAL A 238 -9.59 -4.76 -6.33
CA VAL A 238 -10.46 -4.44 -7.46
C VAL A 238 -11.56 -5.47 -7.54
N THR A 239 -12.78 -5.07 -7.18
CA THR A 239 -13.92 -5.98 -7.06
C THR A 239 -14.46 -6.36 -8.45
N ALA A 240 -14.90 -7.61 -8.62
CA ALA A 240 -15.56 -8.03 -9.84
C ALA A 240 -16.73 -7.11 -10.20
N GLY A 241 -16.83 -6.70 -11.48
CA GLY A 241 -17.81 -5.73 -11.97
C GLY A 241 -17.26 -4.30 -12.09
N SER A 242 -16.15 -3.98 -11.41
CA SER A 242 -15.45 -2.72 -11.62
C SER A 242 -14.87 -2.62 -13.03
N THR A 243 -14.71 -1.38 -13.52
CA THR A 243 -14.08 -1.12 -14.82
C THR A 243 -12.88 -0.21 -14.61
N VAL A 244 -11.69 -0.68 -14.98
CA VAL A 244 -10.48 0.14 -15.09
C VAL A 244 -10.08 0.13 -16.56
N SER A 245 -10.09 1.30 -17.19
CA SER A 245 -9.88 1.43 -18.63
C SER A 245 -8.95 2.58 -18.94
N GLY A 246 -8.08 2.41 -19.94
CA GLY A 246 -7.08 3.38 -20.37
C GLY A 246 -5.64 2.93 -20.08
N GLY A 247 -4.75 3.15 -21.05
CA GLY A 247 -3.30 2.93 -20.94
C GLY A 247 -2.84 1.62 -20.29
N THR A 248 -1.69 1.69 -19.61
CA THR A 248 -1.13 0.60 -18.80
C THR A 248 -1.70 0.65 -17.38
N LEU A 249 -2.05 -0.51 -16.82
CA LEU A 249 -2.43 -0.67 -15.42
C LEU A 249 -1.24 -1.20 -14.61
N LEU A 250 -0.87 -0.50 -13.54
CA LEU A 250 0.09 -0.94 -12.53
C LEU A 250 -0.64 -1.12 -11.20
N MET A 251 -0.45 -2.28 -10.57
CA MET A 251 -1.02 -2.63 -9.26
C MET A 251 0.05 -3.34 -8.42
#